data_AF-A0A2X3BRX7-F1
#
_entry.id   AF-A0A2X3BRX7-F1
#
_cell.length_a   1.000
_cell.length_b   1.000
_cell.length_c   1.000
_cell.angle_alpha   90.00
_cell.angle_beta   90.00
_cell.angle_gamma   90.00
#
_symmetry.space_group_name_H-M   'P 1'
#
loop_
_entity.id
_entity.type
_entity.pdbx_description
1 polymer ?
#
loop_
_entity_poly.entity_id
_entity_poly.type
_entity_poly.pdbx_seq_one_letter_code
_entity_poly.pdbx_strand_id
1 'polypeptide(L)'
;MCKRLYLCLWGLKACVKALDFNDLENLGAKIILANTYHLYLRPNDEVVRTLGGLHGFSRFNGSFLTDSGGFQAFSLGGKPRENGIEFRSHIDGSTHFFTPKKVLDIQYNLNSDIMMILDDLIRLPAEQKRIADSIKRTIAWARESLEYHATRRESHLSNNIFAIIQGGVDLEARKICAFSGYRMQRSGI
;
A
#
# COMPACT_ATOMS: atom_id res chain seq x y z
N MET A 1 18.03 -16.59 13.55
CA MET A 1 18.09 -15.19 13.07
C MET A 1 16.66 -14.67 12.88
N CYS A 2 16.15 -13.92 13.86
CA CYS A 2 14.80 -13.33 13.81
C CYS A 2 14.84 -12.08 12.92
N LYS A 3 14.24 -12.14 11.73
CA LYS A 3 14.05 -10.98 10.84
C LYS A 3 12.96 -10.10 11.47
N ARG A 4 13.34 -9.06 12.22
CA ARG A 4 12.38 -8.11 12.80
C ARG A 4 11.94 -7.12 11.72
N LEU A 5 10.66 -7.15 11.37
CA LEU A 5 9.97 -6.11 10.61
C LEU A 5 9.68 -4.97 11.59
N TYR A 6 10.27 -3.80 11.37
CA TYR A 6 9.98 -2.62 12.18
C TYR A 6 8.89 -1.82 11.47
N LEU A 7 7.74 -1.73 12.14
CA LEU A 7 6.57 -1.01 11.65
C LEU A 7 6.76 0.48 11.95
N CYS A 8 6.78 1.32 10.91
CA CYS A 8 6.77 2.78 11.09
C CYS A 8 5.36 3.21 11.52
N LEU A 9 5.06 3.06 12.82
CA LEU A 9 3.83 3.57 13.42
C LEU A 9 4.04 5.04 13.82
N TRP A 10 3.41 5.90 13.02
CA TRP A 10 3.05 7.30 13.23
C TRP A 10 3.63 8.10 14.41
N GLY A 11 4.35 9.18 14.05
CA GLY A 11 4.68 10.29 14.96
C GLY A 11 5.24 11.53 14.24
N LEU A 12 6.04 11.37 13.20
CA LEU A 12 6.55 12.44 12.33
C LEU A 12 7.08 11.82 11.02
N LYS A 13 6.61 12.32 9.88
CA LYS A 13 7.27 12.33 8.56
C LYS A 13 8.35 11.24 8.33
N ALA A 14 7.95 10.06 7.85
CA ALA A 14 8.85 8.97 7.42
C ALA A 14 9.89 8.48 8.46
N CYS A 15 9.67 8.67 9.76
CA CYS A 15 10.51 8.14 10.82
C CYS A 15 9.74 7.16 11.72
N VAL A 16 10.38 6.06 12.13
CA VAL A 16 9.84 5.18 13.16
C VAL A 16 9.80 5.99 14.46
N LYS A 17 8.62 6.10 15.09
CA LYS A 17 8.43 6.99 16.23
C LYS A 17 9.45 6.69 17.34
N ALA A 18 10.13 7.74 17.80
CA ALA A 18 11.14 7.73 18.86
C ALA A 18 12.46 7.00 18.55
N LEU A 19 12.72 6.64 17.29
CA LEU A 19 13.98 6.06 16.85
C LEU A 19 14.59 6.91 15.72
N ASP A 20 15.88 7.18 15.82
CA ASP A 20 16.63 7.75 14.70
C ASP A 20 17.16 6.65 13.76
N PHE A 21 17.88 7.07 12.73
CA PHE A 21 18.47 6.13 11.78
C PHE A 21 19.52 5.21 12.43
N ASN A 22 20.36 5.73 13.32
CA ASN A 22 21.40 4.93 13.99
C ASN A 22 20.75 3.88 14.88
N ASP A 23 19.65 4.21 15.54
CA ASP A 23 18.86 3.25 16.32
C ASP A 23 18.33 2.12 15.43
N LEU A 24 17.80 2.44 14.25
CA LEU A 24 17.29 1.44 13.30
C LEU A 24 18.40 0.53 12.75
N GLU A 25 19.57 1.10 12.44
CA GLU A 25 20.74 0.32 12.05
C GLU A 25 21.23 -0.59 13.18
N ASN A 26 21.35 -0.06 14.40
CA ASN A 26 21.76 -0.81 15.59
C ASN A 26 20.78 -1.94 15.92
N LEU A 27 19.49 -1.73 15.68
CA LEU A 27 18.42 -2.72 15.81
C LEU A 27 18.44 -3.78 14.69
N GLY A 28 19.29 -3.60 13.68
CA GLY A 28 19.42 -4.49 12.54
C GLY A 28 18.19 -4.51 11.65
N ALA A 29 17.45 -3.40 11.58
CA ALA A 29 16.27 -3.29 10.73
C ALA A 29 16.66 -3.49 9.25
N LYS A 30 16.00 -4.44 8.58
CA LYS A 30 16.23 -4.72 7.15
C LYS A 30 15.16 -4.15 6.24
N ILE A 31 13.97 -3.94 6.79
CA ILE A 31 12.83 -3.46 6.06
C ILE A 31 11.96 -2.58 6.96
N ILE A 32 11.47 -1.47 6.41
CA ILE A 32 10.56 -0.54 7.08
C ILE A 32 9.27 -0.49 6.29
N LEU A 33 8.14 -0.60 7.00
CA LEU A 33 6.84 -0.33 6.39
C LEU A 33 6.56 1.17 6.44
N ALA A 34 6.42 1.82 5.30
CA ALA A 34 6.07 3.22 5.13
C ALA A 34 4.58 3.39 4.79
N ASN A 35 3.95 4.44 5.33
CA ASN A 35 2.53 4.67 5.15
C ASN A 35 2.24 5.62 3.98
N THR A 36 1.63 5.10 2.92
CA THR A 36 1.32 5.85 1.69
C THR A 36 0.31 6.96 1.93
N TYR A 37 -0.74 6.70 2.70
CA TYR A 37 -1.79 7.70 2.99
C TYR A 37 -1.21 8.96 3.63
N HIS A 38 -0.32 8.80 4.60
CA HIS A 38 0.27 9.94 5.30
C HIS A 38 1.32 10.67 4.48
N LEU A 39 2.19 9.94 3.78
CA LEU A 39 3.21 10.55 2.93
C LEU A 39 2.60 11.34 1.77
N TYR A 40 1.52 10.81 1.19
CA TYR A 40 0.72 11.49 0.16
C TYR A 40 0.12 12.81 0.67
N LEU A 41 -0.47 12.83 1.87
CA LEU A 41 -1.07 14.06 2.41
C LEU A 41 -0.02 15.06 2.89
N ARG A 42 1.05 14.59 3.54
CA ARG A 42 2.13 15.43 4.05
C ARG A 42 3.39 14.59 4.30
N PRO A 43 4.51 14.85 3.60
CA PRO A 43 4.86 16.10 2.91
C PRO A 43 4.36 16.26 1.47
N ASN A 44 3.59 15.32 0.93
CA ASN A 44 3.31 15.11 -0.51
C ASN A 44 4.39 14.22 -1.15
N ASP A 45 3.96 13.19 -1.87
CA ASP A 45 4.81 12.20 -2.52
C ASP A 45 5.72 12.79 -3.60
N GLU A 46 5.30 13.87 -4.28
CA GLU A 46 6.15 14.58 -5.23
C GLU A 46 7.35 15.22 -4.54
N VAL A 47 7.16 15.78 -3.33
CA VAL A 47 8.26 16.34 -2.54
C VAL A 47 9.24 15.24 -2.15
N VAL A 48 8.74 14.08 -1.70
CA VAL A 48 9.59 12.93 -1.38
C VAL A 48 10.36 12.45 -2.62
N ARG A 49 9.72 12.41 -3.79
CA ARG A 49 10.37 12.08 -5.05
C ARG A 49 11.53 13.01 -5.37
N THR A 50 11.35 14.33 -5.23
CA THR A 50 12.43 15.31 -5.50
C THR A 50 13.62 15.17 -4.55
N LEU A 51 13.41 14.59 -3.36
CA LEU A 51 14.44 14.34 -2.36
C LEU A 51 15.07 12.93 -2.48
N GLY A 52 14.84 12.24 -3.60
CA GLY A 52 15.41 10.91 -3.88
C GLY A 52 14.57 9.74 -3.38
N GLY A 53 13.26 9.94 -3.21
CA GLY A 53 12.34 8.91 -2.69
C GLY A 53 12.52 8.69 -1.19
N LEU A 54 11.96 7.60 -0.66
CA LEU A 54 12.03 7.28 0.77
C LEU A 54 13.46 7.07 1.25
N HIS A 55 14.29 6.38 0.46
CA HIS A 55 15.70 6.16 0.78
C HIS A 55 16.48 7.46 0.91
N GLY A 56 16.32 8.40 -0.04
CA GLY A 56 16.97 9.72 0.04
C GLY A 56 16.42 10.58 1.19
N PHE A 57 15.10 10.54 1.38
CA PHE A 57 14.42 11.33 2.40
C PHE A 57 14.77 10.89 3.84
N SER A 58 14.86 9.59 4.10
CA SER A 58 15.13 9.05 5.44
C SER A 58 16.59 8.66 5.67
N ARG A 59 17.41 8.60 4.60
CA ARG A 59 18.77 8.04 4.57
C ARG A 59 18.88 6.57 4.99
N PHE A 60 17.77 5.82 4.94
CA PHE A 60 17.75 4.42 5.31
C PHE A 60 18.20 3.54 4.13
N ASN A 61 19.25 2.74 4.36
CA ASN A 61 19.84 1.87 3.33
C ASN A 61 19.16 0.50 3.21
N GLY A 62 18.21 0.17 4.08
CA GLY A 62 17.41 -1.05 3.95
C GLY A 62 16.21 -0.85 3.04
N SER A 63 15.38 -1.89 2.92
CA SER A 63 14.23 -1.85 2.01
C SER A 63 13.01 -1.13 2.59
N PHE A 64 12.20 -0.55 1.73
CA PHE A 64 10.89 -0.02 2.06
C PHE A 64 9.76 -0.90 1.52
N LEU A 65 8.78 -1.15 2.38
CA LEU A 65 7.48 -1.67 2.00
C LEU A 65 6.45 -0.56 2.17
N THR A 66 5.71 -0.22 1.14
CA THR A 66 4.63 0.77 1.24
C THR A 66 3.28 0.08 1.30
N ASP A 67 2.42 0.51 2.23
CA ASP A 67 1.03 0.09 2.23
C ASP A 67 0.24 0.80 1.11
N SER A 68 -0.98 0.36 0.81
CA SER A 68 -1.81 0.99 -0.23
C SER A 68 -2.47 2.30 0.23
N GLY A 69 -2.43 2.58 1.53
CA GLY A 69 -3.19 3.67 2.17
C GLY A 69 -4.70 3.43 2.26
N GLY A 70 -5.22 2.32 1.70
CA GLY A 70 -6.66 2.01 1.68
C GLY A 70 -7.25 1.83 3.08
N PHE A 71 -6.48 1.22 4.00
CA PHE A 71 -6.91 1.00 5.38
C PHE A 71 -7.11 2.30 6.16
N GLN A 72 -6.19 3.25 6.03
CA GLN A 72 -6.28 4.54 6.72
C GLN A 72 -7.37 5.40 6.08
N ALA A 73 -7.47 5.43 4.75
CA ALA A 73 -8.56 6.10 4.05
C ALA A 73 -9.93 5.60 4.53
N PHE A 74 -10.11 4.29 4.64
CA PHE A 74 -11.34 3.68 5.13
C PHE A 74 -11.59 3.92 6.64
N SER A 75 -10.55 3.85 7.47
CA SER A 75 -10.65 4.06 8.92
C SER A 75 -11.06 5.49 9.27
N LEU A 76 -10.67 6.46 8.45
CA LEU A 76 -11.00 7.90 8.61
C LEU A 76 -12.28 8.31 7.86
N GLY A 77 -13.15 7.36 7.52
CA GLY A 77 -14.47 7.64 6.94
C GLY A 77 -14.50 7.68 5.41
N GLY A 78 -13.45 7.21 4.75
CA GLY A 78 -13.43 7.01 3.31
C GLY A 78 -14.49 6.01 2.86
N LYS A 79 -15.03 6.25 1.67
CA LYS A 79 -16.10 5.45 1.08
C LYS A 79 -15.57 4.74 -0.17
N PRO A 80 -15.69 3.40 -0.25
CA PRO A 80 -15.38 2.71 -1.49
C PRO A 80 -16.34 3.16 -2.60
N ARG A 81 -15.78 3.28 -3.79
CA ARG A 81 -16.45 3.51 -5.07
C ARG A 81 -16.05 2.34 -5.99
N GLU A 82 -16.62 2.30 -7.18
CA GLU A 82 -16.31 1.24 -8.16
C GLU A 82 -14.82 1.21 -8.54
N ASN A 83 -14.23 2.39 -8.79
CA ASN A 83 -12.87 2.53 -9.32
C ASN A 83 -11.83 2.96 -8.29
N GLY A 84 -12.16 2.93 -6.99
CA GLY A 84 -11.25 3.40 -5.95
C GLY A 84 -11.93 3.77 -4.63
N ILE A 85 -11.22 4.52 -3.80
CA ILE A 85 -11.68 4.97 -2.48
C ILE A 85 -11.66 6.50 -2.46
N GLU A 86 -12.82 7.09 -2.18
CA GLU A 86 -12.96 8.52 -1.93
C GLU A 86 -12.83 8.79 -0.44
N PHE A 87 -11.99 9.75 -0.04
CA PHE A 87 -11.83 10.11 1.36
C PHE A 87 -11.58 11.61 1.51
N ARG A 88 -11.79 12.09 2.74
CA ARG A 88 -11.50 13.46 3.13
C ARG A 88 -10.21 13.48 3.95
N SER A 89 -9.30 14.36 3.60
CA SER A 89 -8.07 14.58 4.36
C SER A 89 -8.40 15.04 5.77
N HIS A 90 -7.79 14.39 6.76
CA HIS A 90 -7.90 14.74 8.17
C HIS A 90 -7.06 15.97 8.54
N ILE A 91 -6.24 16.49 7.62
CA ILE A 91 -5.33 17.62 7.87
C ILE A 91 -6.02 18.94 7.55
N ASP A 92 -6.62 19.04 6.37
CA ASP A 92 -7.16 20.28 5.78
C ASP A 92 -8.63 20.12 5.33
N GLY A 93 -9.19 18.91 5.39
CA GLY A 93 -10.56 18.66 4.95
C GLY A 93 -10.74 18.63 3.44
N SER A 94 -9.68 18.57 2.63
CA SER A 94 -9.80 18.43 1.17
C SER A 94 -10.25 17.01 0.79
N THR A 95 -10.96 16.89 -0.34
CA THR A 95 -11.42 15.58 -0.85
C THR A 95 -10.38 14.99 -1.80
N HIS A 96 -10.08 13.71 -1.61
CA HIS A 96 -9.16 12.96 -2.46
C HIS A 96 -9.77 11.64 -2.91
N PHE A 97 -9.24 11.12 -4.01
CA PHE A 97 -9.64 9.85 -4.59
C PHE A 97 -8.41 8.99 -4.86
N PHE A 98 -8.38 7.78 -4.27
CA PHE A 98 -7.36 6.77 -4.52
C PHE A 98 -7.88 5.71 -5.46
N THR A 99 -7.28 5.65 -6.65
CA THR A 99 -7.48 4.57 -7.62
C THR A 99 -6.32 3.57 -7.53
N PRO A 100 -6.49 2.33 -8.02
CA PRO A 100 -5.40 1.35 -8.06
C PRO A 100 -4.14 1.91 -8.75
N LYS A 101 -4.32 2.62 -9.88
CA LYS A 101 -3.22 3.28 -10.62
C LYS A 101 -2.56 4.41 -9.83
N LYS A 102 -3.36 5.32 -9.26
CA LYS A 102 -2.83 6.46 -8.52
C LYS A 102 -2.05 6.02 -7.28
N VAL A 103 -2.52 4.97 -6.60
CA VAL A 103 -1.82 4.39 -5.46
C VAL A 103 -0.45 3.83 -5.87
N LEU A 104 -0.33 3.23 -7.06
CA LEU A 104 0.97 2.85 -7.60
C LEU A 104 1.82 4.05 -8.00
N ASP A 105 1.25 5.07 -8.64
CA ASP A 105 1.97 6.32 -8.98
C ASP A 105 2.62 6.96 -7.75
N ILE A 106 1.88 7.04 -6.65
CA ILE A 106 2.39 7.52 -5.37
C ILE A 106 3.53 6.62 -4.88
N GLN A 107 3.36 5.29 -4.90
CA GLN A 107 4.41 4.37 -4.44
C GLN A 107 5.67 4.40 -5.32
N TYR A 108 5.56 4.67 -6.62
CA TYR A 108 6.70 4.93 -7.49
C TYR A 108 7.40 6.24 -7.13
N ASN A 109 6.65 7.32 -6.85
CA ASN A 109 7.21 8.58 -6.39
C ASN A 109 7.96 8.42 -5.07
N LEU A 110 7.45 7.56 -4.19
CA LEU A 110 8.12 7.19 -2.93
C LEU A 110 9.32 6.26 -3.15
N ASN A 111 9.48 5.66 -4.33
CA ASN A 111 10.52 4.69 -4.67
C ASN A 111 10.59 3.51 -3.68
N SER A 112 9.47 2.80 -3.49
CA SER A 112 9.37 1.70 -2.53
C SER A 112 9.80 0.36 -3.14
N ASP A 113 10.65 -0.43 -2.48
CA ASP A 113 11.07 -1.75 -2.99
C ASP A 113 9.92 -2.76 -3.11
N ILE A 114 8.98 -2.71 -2.17
CA ILE A 114 7.78 -3.54 -2.16
C ILE A 114 6.56 -2.63 -2.04
N MET A 115 5.59 -2.80 -2.94
CA MET A 115 4.39 -1.98 -3.06
C MET A 115 3.16 -2.83 -2.84
N MET A 116 2.27 -2.41 -1.93
CA MET A 116 1.00 -3.08 -1.71
C MET A 116 -0.07 -2.48 -2.62
N ILE A 117 -0.83 -3.33 -3.30
CA ILE A 117 -1.96 -2.89 -4.14
C ILE A 117 -3.13 -2.39 -3.29
N LEU A 118 -3.96 -1.55 -3.88
CA LEU A 118 -5.23 -1.14 -3.28
C LEU A 118 -6.22 -2.31 -3.22
N ASP A 119 -6.93 -2.42 -2.11
CA ASP A 119 -7.94 -3.44 -1.84
C ASP A 119 -9.23 -2.84 -1.28
N ASP A 120 -10.34 -3.54 -1.45
CA ASP A 120 -11.61 -3.17 -0.83
C ASP A 120 -11.73 -3.83 0.56
N LEU A 121 -11.65 -3.00 1.59
CA LEU A 121 -11.73 -3.39 2.99
C LEU A 121 -13.18 -3.43 3.48
N ILE A 122 -13.46 -4.45 4.29
CA ILE A 122 -14.75 -4.66 4.95
C ILE A 122 -14.57 -4.60 6.47
N ARG A 123 -15.49 -3.93 7.17
CA ARG A 123 -15.62 -4.10 8.62
C ARG A 123 -16.36 -5.40 8.89
N LEU A 124 -15.84 -6.21 9.80
CA LEU A 124 -16.53 -7.40 10.27
C LEU A 124 -17.29 -7.10 11.56
N PRO A 125 -18.45 -7.75 11.79
CA PRO A 125 -19.14 -8.66 10.88
C PRO A 125 -19.78 -7.95 9.67
N ALA A 126 -19.79 -8.61 8.51
CA ALA A 126 -20.40 -8.12 7.27
C ALA A 126 -21.30 -9.20 6.65
N GLU A 127 -22.32 -8.77 5.91
CA GLU A 127 -23.16 -9.69 5.13
C GLU A 127 -22.33 -10.43 4.08
N GLN A 128 -22.68 -11.70 3.81
CA GLN A 128 -21.99 -12.52 2.80
C GLN A 128 -21.94 -11.83 1.42
N LYS A 129 -23.01 -11.12 1.04
CA LYS A 129 -23.06 -10.34 -0.20
C LYS A 129 -21.97 -9.26 -0.23
N ARG A 130 -21.79 -8.51 0.87
CA ARG A 130 -20.75 -7.47 0.98
C ARG A 130 -19.33 -8.05 0.93
N ILE A 131 -19.13 -9.22 1.53
CA ILE A 131 -17.86 -9.95 1.47
C ILE A 131 -17.56 -10.35 0.02
N ALA A 132 -18.52 -10.96 -0.68
CA ALA A 132 -18.39 -11.36 -2.07
C ALA A 132 -18.09 -10.17 -3.00
N ASP A 133 -18.79 -9.04 -2.80
CA ASP A 133 -18.56 -7.81 -3.58
C ASP A 133 -17.16 -7.22 -3.31
N SER A 134 -16.69 -7.29 -2.05
CA SER A 134 -15.33 -6.89 -1.69
C SER A 134 -14.28 -7.69 -2.44
N ILE A 135 -14.44 -9.02 -2.44
CA ILE A 135 -13.48 -9.91 -3.09
C ILE A 135 -13.45 -9.67 -4.59
N LYS A 136 -14.63 -9.51 -5.22
CA LYS A 136 -14.73 -9.17 -6.65
C LYS A 136 -13.99 -7.87 -6.97
N ARG A 137 -14.19 -6.82 -6.15
CA ARG A 137 -13.48 -5.53 -6.33
C ARG A 137 -11.99 -5.64 -6.10
N THR A 138 -11.55 -6.30 -5.01
CA THR A 138 -10.12 -6.52 -4.73
C THR A 138 -9.43 -7.28 -5.86
N ILE A 139 -10.07 -8.31 -6.42
CA ILE A 139 -9.54 -9.05 -7.58
C ILE A 139 -9.45 -8.15 -8.82
N ALA A 140 -10.46 -7.32 -9.09
CA ALA A 140 -10.46 -6.41 -10.23
C ALA A 140 -9.36 -5.34 -10.09
N TRP A 141 -9.22 -4.73 -8.91
CA TRP A 141 -8.18 -3.73 -8.62
C TRP A 141 -6.78 -4.33 -8.62
N ALA A 142 -6.63 -5.58 -8.18
CA ALA A 142 -5.36 -6.31 -8.29
C ALA A 142 -4.94 -6.49 -9.75
N ARG A 143 -5.87 -6.92 -10.62
CA ARG A 143 -5.62 -7.06 -12.05
C ARG A 143 -5.21 -5.72 -12.67
N GLU A 144 -5.97 -4.66 -12.41
CA GLU A 144 -5.66 -3.32 -12.93
C GLU A 144 -4.29 -2.83 -12.46
N SER A 145 -3.93 -3.09 -11.20
CA SER A 145 -2.63 -2.72 -10.64
C SER A 145 -1.48 -3.46 -11.31
N LEU A 146 -1.62 -4.78 -11.52
CA LEU A 146 -0.61 -5.59 -12.17
C LEU A 146 -0.43 -5.20 -13.65
N GLU A 147 -1.54 -5.01 -14.38
CA GLU A 147 -1.50 -4.53 -15.76
C GLU A 147 -0.84 -3.16 -15.86
N TYR A 148 -1.18 -2.23 -14.97
CA TYR A 148 -0.56 -0.92 -14.95
C TYR A 148 0.94 -0.99 -14.65
N HIS A 149 1.34 -1.78 -13.65
CA HIS A 149 2.74 -2.01 -13.34
C HIS A 149 3.50 -2.65 -14.50
N ALA A 150 2.88 -3.60 -15.20
CA ALA A 150 3.45 -4.22 -16.39
C ALA A 150 3.81 -3.20 -17.47
N THR A 151 2.97 -2.18 -17.69
CA THR A 151 3.25 -1.10 -18.66
C THR A 151 4.36 -0.15 -18.21
N ARG A 152 4.69 -0.14 -16.91
CA ARG A 152 5.71 0.74 -16.30
C ARG A 152 7.05 0.05 -16.08
N ARG A 153 7.16 -1.26 -16.37
CA ARG A 153 8.34 -2.08 -16.07
C ARG A 153 9.64 -1.50 -16.59
N GLU A 154 9.67 -0.88 -17.77
CA GLU A 154 10.89 -0.27 -18.33
C GLU A 154 11.42 0.93 -17.52
N SER A 155 10.57 1.61 -16.75
CA SER A 155 10.94 2.78 -15.95
C SER A 155 11.21 2.46 -14.47
N HIS A 156 10.80 1.29 -13.97
CA HIS A 156 10.70 0.98 -12.54
C HIS A 156 11.08 -0.46 -12.17
N LEU A 157 12.13 -0.99 -12.84
CA LEU A 157 12.55 -2.41 -12.82
C LEU A 157 12.81 -3.04 -11.43
N SER A 158 13.00 -2.26 -10.37
CA SER A 158 13.33 -2.77 -9.04
C SER A 158 12.13 -2.90 -8.07
N ASN A 159 10.98 -2.29 -8.37
CA ASN A 159 9.85 -2.28 -7.45
C ASN A 159 9.02 -3.57 -7.59
N ASN A 160 8.74 -4.26 -6.49
CA ASN A 160 7.94 -5.48 -6.44
C ASN A 160 6.52 -5.16 -5.98
N ILE A 161 5.52 -5.91 -6.47
CA ILE A 161 4.12 -5.75 -6.06
C ILE A 161 3.63 -6.94 -5.25
N PHE A 162 3.01 -6.65 -4.10
CA PHE A 162 2.31 -7.63 -3.28
C PHE A 162 0.80 -7.43 -3.36
N ALA A 163 0.10 -8.51 -3.72
CA ALA A 163 -1.36 -8.57 -3.68
C ALA A 163 -1.88 -8.76 -2.25
N ILE A 164 -3.05 -8.21 -1.95
CA ILE A 164 -3.72 -8.37 -0.66
C ILE A 164 -4.82 -9.44 -0.79
N ILE A 165 -4.72 -10.48 0.02
CA ILE A 165 -5.74 -11.54 0.08
C ILE A 165 -6.85 -11.10 1.03
N GLN A 166 -8.03 -10.86 0.46
CA GLN A 166 -9.26 -10.58 1.20
C GLN A 166 -10.08 -11.86 1.44
N GLY A 167 -11.15 -11.73 2.22
CA GLY A 167 -12.09 -12.82 2.51
C GLY A 167 -12.57 -12.90 3.96
N GLY A 168 -12.09 -11.99 4.84
CA GLY A 168 -12.56 -11.92 6.22
C GLY A 168 -12.38 -13.24 6.97
N VAL A 169 -13.42 -13.75 7.61
CA VAL A 169 -13.40 -15.06 8.30
C VAL A 169 -13.87 -16.23 7.42
N ASP A 170 -14.24 -15.97 6.17
CA ASP A 170 -14.72 -16.98 5.23
C ASP A 170 -13.53 -17.62 4.49
N LEU A 171 -13.33 -18.93 4.71
CA LEU A 171 -12.23 -19.69 4.14
C LEU A 171 -12.33 -19.83 2.62
N GLU A 172 -13.52 -20.03 2.07
CA GLU A 172 -13.71 -20.22 0.63
C GLU A 172 -13.48 -18.90 -0.12
N ALA A 173 -13.97 -17.81 0.46
CA ALA A 173 -13.64 -16.46 0.02
C ALA A 173 -12.13 -16.20 -0.05
N ARG A 174 -11.38 -16.56 1.00
CA ARG A 174 -9.90 -16.43 1.02
C ARG A 174 -9.23 -17.27 -0.05
N LYS A 175 -9.68 -18.51 -0.26
CA LYS A 175 -9.16 -19.39 -1.32
C LYS A 175 -9.38 -18.80 -2.71
N ILE A 176 -10.58 -18.29 -2.98
CA ILE A 176 -10.92 -17.65 -4.27
C ILE A 176 -9.99 -16.46 -4.52
N CYS A 177 -9.82 -15.58 -3.54
CA CYS A 177 -8.95 -14.40 -3.67
C CYS A 177 -7.49 -14.80 -3.89
N ALA A 178 -6.97 -15.75 -3.10
CA ALA A 178 -5.58 -16.24 -3.22
C ALA A 178 -5.32 -16.91 -4.58
N PHE A 179 -6.22 -17.79 -5.01
CA PHE A 179 -6.08 -18.49 -6.29
C PHE A 179 -6.18 -17.53 -7.48
N SER A 180 -7.03 -16.51 -7.39
CA SER A 180 -7.13 -15.47 -8.42
C SER A 180 -5.83 -14.69 -8.56
N GLY A 181 -5.22 -14.27 -7.44
CA GLY A 181 -3.92 -13.60 -7.44
C GLY A 181 -2.81 -14.47 -8.02
N TYR A 182 -2.76 -15.76 -7.63
CA TYR A 182 -1.79 -16.71 -8.16
C TYR A 182 -1.90 -16.89 -9.69
N ARG A 183 -3.13 -16.96 -10.21
CA ARG A 183 -3.36 -17.09 -11.66
C ARG A 183 -2.88 -15.86 -12.42
N MET A 184 -3.10 -14.65 -11.90
CA MET A 184 -2.63 -13.41 -12.53
C MET A 184 -1.12 -13.42 -12.68
N GLN A 185 -0.40 -13.75 -11.60
CA GLN A 185 1.07 -13.81 -11.61
C GLN A 185 1.61 -14.85 -12.60
N ARG A 186 0.95 -16.02 -12.72
CA ARG A 186 1.35 -17.05 -13.70
C ARG A 186 1.05 -16.69 -15.15
N SER A 187 0.05 -15.84 -15.39
CA SER A 187 -0.31 -15.38 -16.73
C SER A 187 0.65 -14.30 -17.28
N GLY A 188 1.72 -13.95 -16.56
CA GLY A 188 2.72 -12.96 -17.01
C GLY A 188 2.26 -11.50 -16.87
N ILE A 189 1.15 -11.29 -16.15
CA ILE A 189 0.65 -9.97 -15.79
C ILE A 189 1.28 -9.59 -14.46
#